data_AF-A0A9C8KVK2-F1
#
_entry.id   AF-A0A9C8KVK2-F1
#
_cell.length_a   1.000
_cell.length_b   1.000
_cell.length_c   1.000
_cell.angle_alpha   90.00
_cell.angle_beta   90.00
_cell.angle_gamma   90.00
#
_symmetry.space_group_name_H-M   'P 1'
#
loop_
_entity.id
_entity.type
_entity.pdbx_description
1 polymer ?
#
loop_
_entity_poly.entity_id
_entity_poly.type
_entity_poly.pdbx_seq_one_letter_code
_entity_poly.pdbx_strand_id
1 'polypeptide(L)'
;MLDLKPIRLDDLNNPHNLLQSRFWGYLKEAHGQAPLCFEITWKGRADHILVLLQQVSPVLKAAYLPWAPNLEIEERQRAEFLSDLSLQMREYLPKETLFIRYDLPWESPYADDEELPADHLRELRMNFGSSGRALRKAPTDIQPVDTRIVDLTRSPDQLLMEMHSKTRYNIRLSQRRGVKVRRVPSDRLPEWYRL
;
A
#
# COMPACT_ATOMS: atom_id res chain seq x y z
N MET A 1 -7.38 -0.08 -22.62
CA MET A 1 -8.08 1.16 -22.25
C MET A 1 -8.53 1.02 -20.81
N LEU A 2 -8.07 1.94 -19.97
CA LEU A 2 -8.51 2.07 -18.59
C LEU A 2 -9.85 2.79 -18.55
N ASP A 3 -10.76 2.34 -17.70
CA ASP A 3 -11.95 3.09 -17.31
C ASP A 3 -11.85 3.45 -15.83
N LEU A 4 -12.26 4.67 -15.47
CA LEU A 4 -12.24 5.19 -14.10
C LEU A 4 -13.55 5.92 -13.81
N LYS A 5 -14.20 5.50 -12.72
CA LYS A 5 -15.48 6.04 -12.30
C LYS A 5 -15.44 6.40 -10.81
N PRO A 6 -15.87 7.61 -10.40
CA PRO A 6 -15.95 7.94 -8.98
C PRO A 6 -17.05 7.11 -8.30
N ILE A 7 -16.76 6.66 -7.08
CA ILE A 7 -17.69 5.94 -6.22
C ILE A 7 -17.70 6.59 -4.82
N ARG A 8 -18.70 6.25 -4.01
CA ARG A 8 -18.71 6.74 -2.62
C ARG A 8 -17.72 5.93 -1.79
N LEU A 9 -17.21 6.52 -0.71
CA LEU A 9 -16.43 5.79 0.29
C LEU A 9 -17.22 4.59 0.85
N ASP A 10 -18.55 4.67 0.89
CA ASP A 10 -19.39 3.55 1.31
C ASP A 10 -19.37 2.34 0.37
N ASP A 11 -19.04 2.56 -0.90
CA ASP A 11 -19.05 1.54 -1.95
C ASP A 11 -17.65 0.92 -2.16
N LEU A 12 -16.62 1.47 -1.53
CA LEU A 12 -15.25 0.98 -1.60
C LEU A 12 -15.17 -0.44 -1.00
N ASN A 13 -14.62 -1.41 -1.74
CA ASN A 13 -14.65 -2.82 -1.35
C ASN A 13 -13.29 -3.49 -1.52
N ASN A 14 -12.45 -3.37 -0.50
CA ASN A 14 -11.11 -3.96 -0.46
C ASN A 14 -10.88 -4.71 0.87
N PRO A 15 -11.51 -5.87 1.08
CA PRO A 15 -11.52 -6.56 2.37
C PRO A 15 -10.12 -7.08 2.79
N HIS A 16 -9.21 -7.25 1.83
CA HIS A 16 -7.87 -7.79 2.06
C HIS A 16 -6.77 -6.75 2.04
N ASN A 17 -7.12 -5.46 1.87
CA ASN A 17 -6.16 -4.37 1.89
C ASN A 17 -6.64 -3.30 2.87
N LEU A 18 -6.07 -3.32 4.09
CA LEU A 18 -6.41 -2.36 5.13
C LEU A 18 -6.26 -0.91 4.64
N LEU A 19 -5.16 -0.60 3.94
CA LEU A 19 -4.85 0.77 3.50
C LEU A 19 -5.76 1.27 2.37
N GLN A 20 -6.46 0.36 1.69
CA GLN A 20 -7.46 0.66 0.67
C GLN A 20 -8.89 0.35 1.14
N SER A 21 -9.11 0.14 2.44
CA SER A 21 -10.42 -0.22 3.00
C SER A 21 -11.27 1.01 3.35
N ARG A 22 -12.59 0.80 3.48
CA ARG A 22 -13.54 1.83 3.96
C ARG A 22 -13.15 2.36 5.33
N PHE A 23 -12.78 1.45 6.23
CA PHE A 23 -12.34 1.79 7.58
C PHE A 23 -11.17 2.77 7.54
N TRP A 24 -10.20 2.52 6.66
CA TRP A 24 -9.03 3.39 6.52
C TRP A 24 -9.38 4.75 5.94
N GLY A 25 -10.27 4.80 4.93
CA GLY A 25 -10.79 6.06 4.40
C GLY A 25 -11.43 6.92 5.50
N TYR A 26 -12.33 6.34 6.31
CA TYR A 26 -12.96 7.05 7.43
C TYR A 26 -11.97 7.48 8.51
N LEU A 27 -11.02 6.61 8.85
CA LEU A 27 -9.96 6.94 9.80
C LEU A 27 -9.15 8.16 9.31
N LYS A 28 -8.76 8.17 8.05
CA LYS A 28 -7.93 9.24 7.48
C LYS A 28 -8.70 10.54 7.26
N GLU A 29 -9.98 10.45 6.90
CA GLU A 29 -10.89 11.60 6.86
C GLU A 29 -10.99 12.29 8.22
N ALA A 30 -11.16 11.53 9.30
CA ALA A 30 -11.17 12.06 10.68
C ALA A 30 -9.84 12.74 11.08
N HIS A 31 -8.75 12.42 10.39
CA HIS A 31 -7.42 13.04 10.54
C HIS A 31 -7.12 14.10 9.47
N GLY A 32 -8.13 14.62 8.78
CA GLY A 32 -8.00 15.75 7.85
C GLY A 32 -7.49 15.38 6.45
N GLN A 33 -7.45 14.09 6.11
CA GLN A 33 -7.09 13.62 4.76
C GLN A 33 -8.36 13.21 4.01
N ALA A 34 -8.83 14.07 3.11
CA ALA A 34 -10.08 13.83 2.38
C ALA A 34 -9.93 12.60 1.44
N PRO A 35 -10.83 11.60 1.54
CA PRO A 35 -10.80 10.43 0.69
C PRO A 35 -11.52 10.70 -0.64
N LEU A 36 -10.92 10.28 -1.75
CA LEU A 36 -11.56 10.13 -3.06
C LEU A 36 -11.53 8.65 -3.43
N CYS A 37 -12.65 8.10 -3.88
CA CYS A 37 -12.78 6.69 -4.20
C CYS A 37 -13.16 6.50 -5.65
N PHE A 38 -12.55 5.51 -6.30
CA PHE A 38 -12.82 5.18 -7.69
C PHE A 38 -12.97 3.68 -7.88
N GLU A 39 -13.88 3.30 -8.76
CA GLU A 39 -13.88 2.00 -9.44
C GLU A 39 -13.01 2.17 -10.69
N ILE A 40 -12.06 1.25 -10.87
CA ILE A 40 -11.20 1.20 -12.05
C ILE A 40 -11.41 -0.12 -12.79
N THR A 41 -11.41 -0.08 -14.11
CA THR A 41 -11.41 -1.29 -14.95
C THR A 41 -10.25 -1.26 -15.93
N TRP A 42 -9.38 -2.27 -15.86
CA TRP A 42 -8.24 -2.44 -16.76
C TRP A 42 -8.24 -3.82 -17.41
N LYS A 43 -8.40 -3.85 -18.74
CA LYS A 43 -8.39 -5.09 -19.54
C LYS A 43 -9.32 -6.17 -18.98
N GLY A 44 -10.54 -5.77 -18.61
CA GLY A 44 -11.57 -6.67 -18.09
C GLY A 44 -11.46 -7.02 -16.60
N ARG A 45 -10.48 -6.48 -15.88
CA ARG A 45 -10.34 -6.65 -14.43
C ARG A 45 -10.71 -5.36 -13.72
N ALA A 46 -11.62 -5.45 -12.75
CA ALA A 46 -12.06 -4.33 -11.94
C ALA A 46 -11.38 -4.32 -10.56
N ASP A 47 -11.20 -3.13 -10.00
CA ASP A 47 -10.71 -2.92 -8.63
C ASP A 47 -11.24 -1.59 -8.09
N HIS A 48 -11.26 -1.45 -6.77
CA HIS A 48 -11.63 -0.20 -6.10
C HIS A 48 -10.37 0.44 -5.53
N ILE A 49 -10.18 1.74 -5.74
CA ILE A 49 -9.04 2.48 -5.21
C ILE A 49 -9.49 3.64 -4.31
N LEU A 50 -8.71 3.86 -3.26
CA LEU A 50 -8.80 4.95 -2.30
C LEU A 50 -7.60 5.86 -2.46
N VAL A 51 -7.88 7.12 -2.74
CA VAL A 51 -6.93 8.21 -2.86
C VAL A 51 -7.12 9.13 -1.66
N LEU A 52 -6.05 9.44 -0.96
CA LEU A 52 -6.05 10.33 0.19
C LEU A 52 -5.43 11.67 -0.20
N LEU A 53 -6.20 12.74 -0.08
CA LEU A 53 -5.68 14.09 -0.29
C LEU A 53 -4.92 14.57 0.95
N GLN A 54 -3.62 14.77 0.79
CA GLN A 54 -2.70 15.21 1.84
C GLN A 54 -2.32 16.67 1.64
N GLN A 55 -2.48 17.50 2.65
CA GLN A 55 -2.00 18.88 2.61
C GLN A 55 -0.47 18.90 2.73
N VAL A 56 0.23 19.50 1.76
CA VAL A 56 1.71 19.59 1.75
C VAL A 56 2.24 21.02 1.90
N SER A 57 1.39 22.02 1.64
CA SER A 57 1.60 23.43 1.97
C SER A 57 0.26 24.08 2.27
N PRO A 58 0.14 25.35 2.69
CA PRO A 58 -1.17 25.98 2.92
C PRO A 58 -2.11 26.00 1.70
N VAL A 59 -1.58 25.84 0.49
CA VAL A 59 -2.36 25.85 -0.76
C VAL A 59 -2.33 24.48 -1.46
N LEU A 60 -1.18 23.82 -1.47
CA LEU A 60 -0.95 22.65 -2.30
C LEU A 60 -1.30 21.34 -1.59
N LYS A 61 -1.81 20.40 -2.38
CA LYS A 61 -2.14 19.04 -1.94
C LYS A 61 -1.36 18.00 -2.74
N ALA A 62 -1.20 16.82 -2.16
CA ALA A 62 -0.76 15.61 -2.83
C ALA A 62 -1.88 14.58 -2.82
N ALA A 63 -2.10 13.90 -3.94
CA ALA A 63 -2.98 12.74 -4.01
C ALA A 63 -2.17 11.48 -3.70
N TYR A 64 -2.49 10.78 -2.61
CA TYR A 64 -1.73 9.63 -2.15
C TYR A 64 -2.53 8.34 -2.24
N LEU A 65 -1.98 7.33 -2.91
CA LEU A 65 -2.55 6.00 -3.07
C LEU A 65 -1.71 4.98 -2.29
N PRO A 66 -2.07 4.67 -1.03
CA PRO A 66 -1.32 3.70 -0.25
C PRO A 66 -1.65 2.27 -0.67
N TRP A 67 -0.64 1.51 -1.10
CA TRP A 67 -0.74 0.09 -1.44
C TRP A 67 -1.81 -0.19 -2.51
N ALA A 68 -1.84 0.61 -3.58
CA ALA A 68 -2.86 0.54 -4.64
C ALA A 68 -2.23 0.68 -6.03
N PRO A 69 -2.85 0.09 -7.09
CA PRO A 69 -4.06 -0.72 -7.08
C PRO A 69 -3.79 -2.16 -6.59
N ASN A 70 -4.83 -2.91 -6.22
CA ASN A 70 -4.73 -4.34 -5.92
C ASN A 70 -4.59 -5.20 -7.19
N LEU A 71 -4.78 -4.61 -8.37
CA LEU A 71 -4.58 -5.30 -9.64
C LEU A 71 -3.13 -5.74 -9.84
N GLU A 72 -2.93 -7.01 -10.16
CA GLU A 72 -1.65 -7.51 -10.64
C GLU A 72 -1.43 -7.08 -12.09
N ILE A 73 -0.49 -6.16 -12.31
CA ILE A 73 -0.20 -5.64 -13.64
C ILE A 73 1.20 -6.10 -14.08
N GLU A 74 1.24 -6.72 -15.26
CA GLU A 74 2.50 -7.10 -15.91
C GLU A 74 3.42 -5.90 -16.02
N GLU A 75 4.71 -6.10 -15.74
CA GLU A 75 5.69 -5.01 -15.66
C GLU A 75 5.66 -4.08 -16.88
N ARG A 76 5.63 -4.66 -18.09
CA ARG A 76 5.59 -3.93 -19.36
C ARG A 76 4.36 -3.02 -19.55
N GLN A 77 3.31 -3.23 -18.76
CA GLN A 77 2.04 -2.48 -18.84
C GLN A 77 1.89 -1.48 -17.68
N ARG A 78 2.73 -1.54 -16.65
CA ARG A 78 2.63 -0.69 -15.46
C ARG A 78 2.74 0.79 -15.81
N ALA A 79 3.66 1.14 -16.72
CA ALA A 79 3.89 2.50 -17.16
C ALA A 79 2.65 3.11 -17.84
N GLU A 80 2.07 2.37 -18.78
CA GLU A 80 0.85 2.74 -19.51
C GLU A 80 -0.31 2.88 -18.52
N PHE A 81 -0.55 1.87 -17.70
CA PHE A 81 -1.63 1.85 -16.72
C PHE A 81 -1.57 3.04 -15.76
N LEU A 82 -0.40 3.30 -15.13
CA LEU A 82 -0.26 4.40 -14.18
C LEU A 82 -0.37 5.77 -14.85
N SER A 83 0.07 5.90 -16.10
CA SER A 83 -0.07 7.13 -16.88
C SER A 83 -1.54 7.41 -17.18
N ASP A 84 -2.26 6.41 -17.72
CA ASP A 84 -3.70 6.52 -18.00
C ASP A 84 -4.51 6.81 -16.73
N LEU A 85 -4.21 6.10 -15.64
CA LEU A 85 -4.87 6.29 -14.35
C LEU A 85 -4.66 7.71 -13.82
N SER A 86 -3.42 8.20 -13.88
CA SER A 86 -3.08 9.54 -13.43
C SER A 86 -3.78 10.62 -14.25
N LEU A 87 -3.84 10.44 -15.58
CA LEU A 87 -4.48 11.39 -16.50
C LEU A 87 -5.99 11.43 -16.30
N GLN A 88 -6.65 10.27 -16.17
CA GLN A 88 -8.10 10.23 -15.93
C GLN A 88 -8.47 10.75 -14.54
N MET A 89 -7.68 10.41 -13.52
CA MET A 89 -7.92 10.87 -12.16
C MET A 89 -7.78 12.39 -12.03
N ARG A 90 -6.94 13.03 -12.85
CA ARG A 90 -6.73 14.50 -12.85
C ARG A 90 -8.04 15.30 -12.90
N GLU A 91 -9.04 14.85 -13.64
CA GLU A 91 -10.35 15.52 -13.77
C GLU A 91 -11.12 15.59 -12.45
N TYR A 92 -10.83 14.68 -11.52
CA TYR A 92 -11.48 14.57 -10.21
C TYR A 92 -10.64 15.13 -9.06
N LEU A 93 -9.37 15.47 -9.34
CA LEU A 93 -8.46 16.00 -8.33
C LEU A 93 -8.64 17.52 -8.21
N PRO A 94 -8.48 18.10 -7.00
CA PRO A 94 -8.40 19.55 -6.84
C PRO A 94 -7.31 20.15 -7.73
N LYS A 95 -7.53 21.39 -8.20
CA LYS A 95 -6.57 22.11 -9.07
C LYS A 95 -5.23 22.35 -8.38
N GLU A 96 -5.23 22.36 -7.06
CA GLU A 96 -4.07 22.55 -6.20
C GLU A 96 -3.27 21.25 -5.96
N THR A 97 -3.67 20.15 -6.57
CA THR A 97 -2.93 18.89 -6.51
C THR A 97 -1.61 19.01 -7.27
N LEU A 98 -0.50 18.96 -6.53
CA LEU A 98 0.85 19.10 -7.07
C LEU A 98 1.34 17.82 -7.76
N PHE A 99 1.06 16.66 -7.15
CA PHE A 99 1.44 15.36 -7.69
C PHE A 99 0.52 14.26 -7.18
N ILE A 100 0.59 13.12 -7.86
CA ILE A 100 0.00 11.85 -7.43
C ILE A 100 1.15 10.93 -7.00
N ARG A 101 1.06 10.37 -5.80
CA ARG A 101 2.00 9.42 -5.25
C ARG A 101 1.35 8.05 -5.13
N TYR A 102 1.95 7.07 -5.79
CA TYR A 102 1.60 5.67 -5.66
C TYR A 102 2.63 4.97 -4.77
N ASP A 103 2.16 4.32 -3.71
CA ASP A 103 2.93 3.26 -3.07
C ASP A 103 2.30 1.95 -3.56
N LEU A 104 2.99 1.26 -4.47
CA LEU A 104 2.45 0.13 -5.23
C LEU A 104 2.62 -1.18 -4.44
N PRO A 105 1.68 -2.12 -4.49
CA PRO A 105 1.82 -3.42 -3.82
C PRO A 105 2.64 -4.42 -4.65
N TRP A 106 3.18 -4.00 -5.78
CA TRP A 106 3.89 -4.87 -6.70
C TRP A 106 5.30 -5.13 -6.21
N GLU A 107 5.72 -6.38 -6.28
CA GLU A 107 7.10 -6.77 -6.00
C GLU A 107 8.08 -5.98 -6.90
N SER A 108 9.13 -5.50 -6.26
CA SER A 108 10.22 -4.81 -6.93
C SER A 108 10.94 -5.79 -7.87
N PRO A 109 11.27 -5.41 -9.11
CA PRO A 109 12.10 -6.24 -9.98
C PRO A 109 13.53 -6.43 -9.45
N TYR A 110 13.86 -5.78 -8.34
CA TYR A 110 15.15 -5.82 -7.63
C TYR A 110 15.01 -6.43 -6.22
N ALA A 111 13.95 -7.19 -5.95
CA ALA A 111 13.68 -7.73 -4.61
C ALA A 111 14.76 -8.70 -4.10
N ASP A 112 15.44 -9.39 -5.02
CA ASP A 112 16.52 -10.32 -4.73
C ASP A 112 17.93 -9.69 -4.89
N ASP A 113 18.01 -8.41 -5.26
CA ASP A 113 19.29 -7.73 -5.46
C ASP A 113 19.86 -7.23 -4.14
N GLU A 114 21.17 -7.46 -3.90
CA GLU A 114 21.86 -6.96 -2.70
C GLU A 114 21.94 -5.43 -2.67
N GLU A 115 22.06 -4.81 -3.85
CA GLU A 115 22.14 -3.36 -4.01
C GLU A 115 21.12 -2.88 -5.04
N LEU A 116 20.37 -1.83 -4.68
CA LEU A 116 19.42 -1.21 -5.59
C LEU A 116 20.13 -0.35 -6.63
N PRO A 117 19.72 -0.40 -7.91
CA PRO A 117 20.23 0.52 -8.92
C PRO A 117 19.92 1.98 -8.57
N ALA A 118 20.74 2.89 -9.11
CA ALA A 118 20.49 4.32 -8.98
C ALA A 118 19.09 4.72 -9.48
N ASP A 119 18.47 5.72 -8.83
CA ASP A 119 17.06 6.07 -9.06
C ASP A 119 16.72 6.36 -10.52
N HIS A 120 17.61 7.02 -11.27
CA HIS A 120 17.39 7.31 -12.70
C HIS A 120 17.23 6.03 -13.56
N LEU A 121 17.88 4.92 -13.20
CA LEU A 121 17.73 3.64 -13.89
C LEU A 121 16.40 2.96 -13.54
N ARG A 122 15.98 3.08 -12.27
CA ARG A 122 14.69 2.58 -11.80
C ARG A 122 13.54 3.33 -12.47
N GLU A 123 13.66 4.66 -12.58
CA GLU A 123 12.73 5.50 -13.31
C GLU A 123 12.70 5.15 -14.80
N LEU A 124 13.87 4.93 -15.42
CA LEU A 124 13.98 4.51 -16.81
C LEU A 124 13.21 3.22 -17.06
N ARG A 125 13.37 2.22 -16.18
CA ARG A 125 12.66 0.94 -16.25
C ARG A 125 11.16 1.10 -16.03
N MET A 126 10.74 1.84 -15.00
CA MET A 126 9.33 2.08 -14.69
C MET A 126 8.60 2.84 -15.81
N ASN A 127 9.29 3.74 -16.51
CA ASN A 127 8.71 4.49 -17.63
C ASN A 127 8.92 3.80 -18.99
N PHE A 128 9.43 2.57 -19.04
CA PHE A 128 9.67 1.88 -20.30
C PHE A 128 8.34 1.70 -21.06
N GLY A 129 8.29 2.15 -22.31
CA GLY A 129 7.08 2.11 -23.14
C GLY A 129 6.05 3.22 -22.86
N SER A 130 6.29 4.11 -21.90
CA SER A 130 5.39 5.26 -21.64
C SER A 130 5.82 6.51 -22.42
N SER A 131 4.84 7.18 -23.04
CA SER A 131 5.03 8.49 -23.66
C SER A 131 5.14 9.56 -22.56
N GLY A 132 6.27 10.26 -22.50
CA GLY A 132 6.46 11.43 -21.65
C GLY A 132 7.25 11.21 -20.36
N ARG A 133 7.57 9.95 -19.99
CA ARG A 133 8.39 9.61 -18.81
C ARG A 133 7.99 10.44 -17.57
N ALA A 134 6.73 10.41 -17.18
CA ALA A 134 6.22 11.26 -16.10
C ALA A 134 6.42 10.66 -14.70
N LEU A 135 6.65 9.35 -14.59
CA LEU A 135 6.81 8.67 -13.30
C LEU A 135 8.20 8.97 -12.74
N ARG A 136 8.26 9.34 -11.46
CA ARG A 136 9.49 9.65 -10.73
C ARG A 136 9.58 8.78 -9.48
N LYS A 137 10.80 8.37 -9.10
CA LYS A 137 11.01 7.71 -7.82
C LYS A 137 10.86 8.76 -6.72
N ALA A 138 10.01 8.46 -5.74
CA ALA A 138 9.89 9.32 -4.56
C ALA A 138 11.22 9.32 -3.78
N PRO A 139 11.67 10.48 -3.28
CA PRO A 139 12.93 10.61 -2.53
C PRO A 139 12.88 9.92 -1.17
N THR A 140 11.68 9.62 -0.67
CA THR A 140 11.44 8.91 0.59
C THR A 140 10.31 7.91 0.43
N ASP A 141 10.37 6.83 1.20
CA ASP A 141 9.32 5.82 1.26
C ASP A 141 8.40 6.08 2.48
N ILE A 142 7.07 6.03 2.25
CA ILE A 142 6.08 6.17 3.34
C ILE A 142 5.79 4.80 3.95
N GLN A 143 5.65 3.77 3.11
CA GLN A 143 5.52 2.39 3.55
C GLN A 143 6.89 1.72 3.70
N PRO A 144 7.02 0.72 4.58
CA PRO A 144 8.20 -0.13 4.63
C PRO A 144 8.46 -0.80 3.27
N VAL A 145 9.71 -0.75 2.81
CA VAL A 145 10.12 -1.36 1.53
C VAL A 145 10.32 -2.87 1.63
N ASP A 146 10.70 -3.37 2.82
CA ASP A 146 10.92 -4.78 3.10
C ASP A 146 9.81 -5.33 4.00
N THR A 147 9.17 -6.39 3.54
CA THR A 147 8.12 -7.09 4.32
C THR A 147 8.51 -8.54 4.53
N ARG A 148 8.36 -9.04 5.76
CA ARG A 148 8.51 -10.46 6.07
C ARG A 148 7.13 -11.10 6.16
N ILE A 149 6.82 -11.98 5.22
CA ILE A 149 5.54 -12.67 5.14
C ILE A 149 5.69 -14.07 5.74
N VAL A 150 4.77 -14.43 6.65
CA VAL A 150 4.67 -15.78 7.21
C VAL A 150 3.40 -16.42 6.66
N ASP A 151 3.56 -17.54 5.97
CA ASP A 151 2.46 -18.31 5.37
C ASP A 151 1.70 -19.11 6.45
N LEU A 152 0.53 -18.59 6.84
CA LEU A 152 -0.31 -19.19 7.88
C LEU A 152 -1.14 -20.39 7.40
N THR A 153 -0.98 -20.84 6.14
CA THR A 153 -1.62 -22.09 5.68
C THR A 153 -0.92 -23.34 6.23
N ARG A 154 0.31 -23.18 6.73
CA ARG A 154 1.12 -24.23 7.36
C ARG A 154 0.64 -24.55 8.76
N SER A 155 0.89 -25.78 9.22
CA SER A 155 0.59 -26.16 10.60
C SER A 155 1.48 -25.41 11.61
N PRO A 156 1.04 -25.21 12.86
CA PRO A 156 1.88 -24.60 13.90
C PRO A 156 3.23 -25.29 14.09
N ASP A 157 3.28 -26.62 13.97
CA ASP A 157 4.53 -27.39 14.08
C ASP A 157 5.46 -27.14 12.91
N GLN A 158 4.93 -27.08 11.68
CA GLN A 158 5.72 -26.73 10.49
C GLN A 158 6.30 -25.31 10.60
N LEU A 159 5.46 -24.34 10.98
CA LEU A 159 5.89 -22.96 11.22
C LEU A 159 7.01 -22.90 12.27
N LEU A 160 6.85 -23.61 13.38
CA LEU A 160 7.88 -23.67 14.40
C LEU A 160 9.16 -24.30 13.87
N MET A 161 9.11 -25.38 13.09
CA MET A 161 10.31 -26.05 12.55
C MET A 161 11.13 -25.14 11.64
N GLU A 162 10.48 -24.32 10.83
CA GLU A 162 11.12 -23.39 9.88
C GLU A 162 11.76 -22.17 10.55
N MET A 163 11.27 -21.77 11.74
CA MET A 163 11.87 -20.67 12.48
C MET A 163 13.32 -20.98 12.88
N HIS A 164 14.17 -19.95 12.95
CA HIS A 164 15.54 -20.08 13.46
C HIS A 164 15.59 -20.71 14.87
N SER A 165 16.64 -21.46 15.19
CA SER A 165 16.77 -22.24 16.43
C SER A 165 16.54 -21.43 17.71
N LYS A 166 17.09 -20.21 17.76
CA LYS A 166 16.91 -19.27 18.89
C LYS A 166 15.45 -18.82 19.04
N THR A 167 14.74 -18.60 17.94
CA THR A 167 13.32 -18.24 17.95
C THR A 167 12.48 -19.36 18.57
N ARG A 168 12.68 -20.60 18.12
CA ARG A 168 12.01 -21.79 18.69
C ARG A 168 12.29 -21.94 20.18
N TYR A 169 13.55 -21.76 20.57
CA TYR A 169 13.96 -21.83 21.98
C TYR A 169 13.23 -20.77 22.84
N ASN A 170 13.19 -19.52 22.38
CA ASN A 170 12.55 -18.42 23.11
C ASN A 170 11.03 -18.60 23.25
N ILE A 171 10.35 -19.11 22.21
CA ILE A 171 8.92 -19.43 22.29
C ILE A 171 8.68 -20.51 23.36
N ARG A 172 9.48 -21.58 23.39
CA ARG A 172 9.36 -22.61 24.44
C ARG A 172 9.74 -22.07 25.82
N LEU A 173 10.70 -21.16 25.90
CA LEU A 173 11.10 -20.54 27.16
C LEU A 173 9.99 -19.67 27.74
N SER A 174 9.29 -18.86 26.93
CA SER A 174 8.17 -18.04 27.40
C SER A 174 7.04 -18.91 27.96
N GLN A 175 6.75 -20.05 27.31
CA GLN A 175 5.80 -21.04 27.82
C GLN A 175 6.24 -21.62 29.17
N ARG A 176 7.51 -22.04 29.31
CA ARG A 176 8.06 -22.54 30.59
C ARG A 176 8.04 -21.49 31.70
N ARG A 177 8.20 -20.20 31.34
CA ARG A 177 8.11 -19.07 32.28
C ARG A 177 6.67 -18.65 32.59
N GLY A 178 5.67 -19.37 32.08
CA GLY A 178 4.26 -19.12 32.40
C GLY A 178 3.66 -17.87 31.75
N VAL A 179 4.29 -17.33 30.70
CA VAL A 179 3.75 -16.18 29.95
C VAL A 179 2.38 -16.53 29.37
N LYS A 180 1.40 -15.64 29.56
CA LYS A 180 0.03 -15.79 29.05
C LYS A 180 -0.30 -14.68 28.06
N VAL A 181 -1.03 -15.02 27.01
CA VAL A 181 -1.57 -14.09 26.02
C VAL A 181 -3.09 -14.08 26.18
N ARG A 182 -3.70 -12.89 26.17
CA ARG A 182 -5.16 -12.71 26.26
C ARG A 182 -5.62 -11.65 25.27
N ARG A 183 -6.84 -11.81 24.76
CA ARG A 183 -7.54 -10.72 24.03
C ARG A 183 -8.11 -9.74 25.06
N VAL A 184 -7.97 -8.45 24.79
CA VAL A 184 -8.48 -7.38 25.66
C VAL A 184 -9.33 -6.40 24.83
N PRO A 185 -10.31 -5.72 25.43
CA PRO A 185 -11.08 -4.69 24.75
C PRO A 185 -10.23 -3.42 24.53
N SER A 186 -10.73 -2.54 23.67
CA SER A 186 -10.05 -1.28 23.31
C SER A 186 -9.94 -0.29 24.48
N ASP A 187 -10.75 -0.42 25.53
CA ASP A 187 -10.66 0.36 26.76
C ASP A 187 -9.33 0.14 27.52
N ARG A 188 -8.59 -0.93 27.21
CA ARG A 188 -7.25 -1.22 27.74
C ARG A 188 -6.11 -0.58 26.93
N LEU A 189 -6.40 0.14 25.84
CA LEU A 189 -5.37 0.86 25.05
C LEU A 189 -4.46 1.78 25.89
N PRO A 190 -4.93 2.50 26.93
CA PRO A 190 -4.05 3.30 27.79
C PRO A 190 -2.99 2.49 28.55
N GLU A 191 -3.18 1.18 28.73
CA GLU A 191 -2.15 0.30 29.29
C GLU A 191 -1.07 -0.03 28.26
N TRP A 192 -1.47 -0.24 27.01
CA TRP A 192 -0.55 -0.49 25.90
C TRP A 192 0.37 0.71 25.64
N TYR A 193 -0.17 1.93 25.65
CA TYR A 193 0.63 3.16 25.45
C TYR A 193 1.65 3.45 26.57
N ARG A 194 1.61 2.72 27.69
CA ARG A 194 2.59 2.84 28.78
C ARG A 194 3.76 1.85 28.68
N LEU A 195 3.69 0.89 27.75
CA LEU A 195 4.78 -0.06 27.47
C LEU A 195 5.85 0.58 26.59
#